data_AF-A0A850WQ29-F1
#
_entry.id   AF-A0A850WQ29-F1
#
_cell.length_a   1.000
_cell.length_b   1.000
_cell.length_c   1.000
_cell.angle_alpha   90.00
_cell.angle_beta   90.00
_cell.angle_gamma   90.00
#
_symmetry.space_group_name_H-M   'P 1'
#
loop_
_entity.id
_entity.type
_entity.pdbx_description
1 polymer ?
#
loop_
_entity_poly.entity_id
_entity_poly.type
_entity_poly.pdbx_seq_one_letter_code
_entity_poly.pdbx_strand_id
1 'polypeptide(L)'
;KHRACRRQARERSGVVAHHEGLSSDDELTPEEVTEFQKSKDNVLEDSRKIFEDVHADFCDIRKILLKFQEWKEKFPDSYCDAYISFCLPKLLNPLIRVQLINWNPLEQGFRELEEMPWFRAIDEFSNARNESTSK
;
A
#
# COMPACT_ATOMS: atom_id res chain seq x y z
N LYS A 1 -35.13 4.15 -1.13
CA LYS A 1 -34.40 5.41 -0.88
C LYS A 1 -33.57 5.83 -2.10
N HIS A 2 -32.83 4.92 -2.75
CA HIS A 2 -31.93 5.25 -3.87
C HIS A 2 -32.66 5.71 -5.15
N ARG A 3 -33.86 5.20 -5.42
CA ARG A 3 -34.73 5.69 -6.52
C ARG A 3 -35.14 7.16 -6.37
N ALA A 4 -35.40 7.62 -5.14
CA ALA A 4 -35.77 9.01 -4.88
C ALA A 4 -34.56 9.96 -5.04
N CYS A 5 -33.39 9.52 -4.58
CA CYS A 5 -32.13 10.25 -4.74
C CYS A 5 -31.78 10.44 -6.22
N ARG A 6 -31.95 9.41 -7.06
CA ARG A 6 -31.79 9.50 -8.53
C ARG A 6 -32.70 10.53 -9.17
N ARG A 7 -33.98 10.58 -8.78
CA ARG A 7 -34.92 11.57 -9.31
C ARG A 7 -34.45 12.99 -8.97
N GLN A 8 -34.03 13.21 -7.73
CA GLN A 8 -33.56 14.50 -7.26
C GLN A 8 -32.21 14.92 -7.91
N ALA A 9 -31.29 13.98 -8.13
CA ALA A 9 -30.03 14.22 -8.82
C ALA A 9 -30.24 14.53 -10.32
N ARG A 10 -31.18 13.83 -10.99
CA ARG A 10 -31.56 14.08 -12.41
C ARG A 10 -32.29 15.41 -12.59
N GLU A 11 -33.17 15.77 -11.66
CA GLU A 11 -33.82 17.08 -11.62
C GLU A 11 -32.78 18.21 -11.48
N ARG A 12 -31.67 17.97 -10.79
CA ARG A 12 -30.55 18.92 -10.67
C ARG A 12 -29.62 18.96 -11.90
N SER A 13 -29.41 17.84 -12.59
CA SER A 13 -28.47 17.74 -13.72
C SER A 13 -29.09 17.91 -15.11
N GLY A 14 -30.42 17.94 -15.24
CA GLY A 14 -31.11 18.26 -16.49
C GLY A 14 -31.03 17.19 -17.59
N VAL A 15 -30.57 15.97 -17.28
CA VAL A 15 -30.40 14.88 -18.25
C VAL A 15 -31.72 14.14 -18.47
N VAL A 16 -32.35 14.34 -19.64
CA VAL A 16 -33.70 13.85 -19.97
C VAL A 16 -33.71 12.45 -20.63
N ALA A 17 -32.58 11.95 -21.13
CA ALA A 17 -32.55 10.68 -21.87
C ALA A 17 -32.19 9.49 -20.97
N HIS A 18 -33.19 8.88 -20.32
CA HIS A 18 -33.02 7.61 -19.61
C HIS A 18 -33.72 6.49 -20.36
N HIS A 19 -32.95 5.54 -20.92
CA HIS A 19 -33.49 4.27 -21.39
C HIS A 19 -33.86 3.40 -20.18
N GLU A 20 -35.15 3.04 -20.08
CA GLU A 20 -35.63 2.11 -19.07
C GLU A 20 -34.90 0.76 -19.23
N GLY A 21 -34.14 0.36 -18.21
CA GLY A 21 -33.37 -0.89 -18.21
C GLY A 21 -31.89 -0.74 -17.82
N LEU A 22 -31.32 0.47 -17.84
CA LEU A 22 -29.92 0.73 -17.46
C LEU A 22 -29.73 1.10 -15.98
N SER A 23 -30.69 0.74 -15.12
CA SER A 23 -30.61 1.00 -13.68
C SER A 23 -29.71 -0.04 -13.02
N SER A 24 -28.42 0.24 -12.86
CA SER A 24 -27.63 -0.49 -11.85
C SER A 24 -28.16 -0.15 -10.45
N ASP A 25 -28.31 -1.16 -9.59
CA ASP A 25 -28.68 -1.00 -8.17
C ASP A 25 -27.47 -0.60 -7.30
N ASP A 26 -26.28 -0.52 -7.90
CA ASP A 26 -24.99 -0.27 -7.22
C ASP A 26 -24.66 1.22 -7.00
N GLU A 27 -25.60 2.14 -7.20
CA GLU A 27 -25.34 3.57 -6.96
C GLU A 27 -25.41 3.91 -5.45
N LEU A 28 -24.25 4.23 -4.87
CA LEU A 28 -24.12 4.72 -3.49
C LEU A 28 -24.78 6.10 -3.34
N THR A 29 -25.50 6.29 -2.24
CA THR A 29 -26.04 7.60 -1.84
C THR A 29 -24.91 8.56 -1.42
N PRO A 30 -25.10 9.88 -1.53
CA PRO A 30 -24.12 10.86 -1.05
C PRO A 30 -23.75 10.64 0.42
N GLU A 31 -24.72 10.27 1.26
CA GLU A 31 -24.51 9.95 2.66
C GLU A 31 -23.55 8.75 2.83
N GLU A 32 -23.79 7.66 2.10
CA GLU A 32 -22.92 6.46 2.12
C GLU A 32 -21.50 6.77 1.64
N VAL A 33 -21.34 7.61 0.61
CA VAL A 33 -20.02 8.06 0.13
C VAL A 33 -19.28 8.85 1.23
N THR A 34 -19.98 9.76 1.93
CA THR A 34 -19.36 10.54 3.01
C THR A 34 -18.99 9.69 4.22
N GLU A 35 -19.82 8.71 4.58
CA GLU A 35 -19.54 7.77 5.66
C GLU A 35 -18.35 6.87 5.32
N PHE A 36 -18.30 6.35 4.09
CA PHE A 36 -17.17 5.58 3.60
C PHE A 36 -15.87 6.38 3.66
N GLN A 37 -15.88 7.63 3.17
CA GLN A 37 -14.68 8.47 3.18
C GLN A 37 -14.20 8.74 4.61
N LYS A 38 -15.13 9.08 5.52
CA LYS A 38 -14.81 9.28 6.95
C LYS A 38 -14.21 8.02 7.57
N SER A 39 -14.77 6.84 7.27
CA SER A 39 -14.23 5.57 7.76
C SER A 39 -12.84 5.29 7.21
N LYS A 40 -12.62 5.55 5.91
CA LYS A 40 -11.30 5.42 5.26
C LYS A 40 -10.28 6.33 5.96
N ASP A 41 -10.61 7.60 6.16
CA ASP A 41 -9.72 8.58 6.79
C ASP A 41 -9.32 8.20 8.21
N ASN A 42 -10.28 7.70 9.01
CA ASN A 42 -10.00 7.20 10.36
C ASN A 42 -9.01 6.02 10.34
N VAL A 43 -9.22 5.03 9.46
CA VAL A 43 -8.30 3.89 9.31
C VAL A 43 -6.90 4.36 8.90
N LEU A 44 -6.80 5.35 8.02
CA LEU A 44 -5.51 5.92 7.62
C LEU A 44 -4.84 6.67 8.75
N GLU A 45 -5.59 7.37 9.60
CA GLU A 45 -5.04 8.00 10.80
C GLU A 45 -4.49 6.97 11.78
N ASP A 46 -5.26 5.92 12.06
CA ASP A 46 -4.83 4.85 12.96
C ASP A 46 -3.62 4.08 12.39
N SER A 47 -3.56 3.90 11.06
CA SER A 47 -2.42 3.25 10.42
C SER A 47 -1.09 3.99 10.64
N ARG A 48 -1.13 5.33 10.78
CA ARG A 48 0.07 6.15 11.05
C ARG A 48 0.62 5.93 12.46
N LYS A 49 -0.20 5.41 13.37
CA LYS A 49 0.14 5.16 14.78
C LYS A 49 0.68 3.74 15.03
N ILE A 50 0.59 2.82 14.06
CA ILE A 50 0.97 1.40 14.21
C ILE A 50 2.41 1.20 14.72
N PHE A 51 3.34 2.08 14.36
CA PHE A 51 4.74 2.01 14.74
C PHE A 51 5.22 3.25 15.51
N GLU A 52 4.32 4.01 16.13
CA GLU A 52 4.68 5.27 16.80
C GLU A 52 5.63 5.09 18.00
N ASP A 53 5.56 3.92 18.65
CA ASP A 53 6.39 3.51 19.78
C ASP A 53 7.58 2.63 19.37
N VAL A 54 7.71 2.32 18.08
CA VAL A 54 8.76 1.46 17.55
C VAL A 54 9.93 2.30 17.02
N HIS A 55 11.13 1.99 17.49
CA HIS A 55 12.34 2.64 17.00
C HIS A 55 12.52 2.40 15.49
N ALA A 56 12.91 3.43 14.74
CA ALA A 56 12.98 3.41 13.27
C ALA A 56 13.80 2.25 12.70
N ASP A 57 14.83 1.79 13.42
CA ASP A 57 15.64 0.63 13.06
C ASP A 57 14.86 -0.70 12.95
N PHE A 58 13.62 -0.77 13.44
CA PHE A 58 12.77 -1.96 13.43
C PHE A 58 11.46 -1.79 12.65
N CYS A 59 11.18 -0.61 12.11
CA CYS A 59 9.97 -0.37 11.30
C CYS A 59 10.26 0.31 9.95
N ASP A 60 11.43 0.91 9.76
CA ASP A 60 11.88 1.41 8.46
C ASP A 60 12.57 0.29 7.66
N ILE A 61 11.92 -0.12 6.57
CA ILE A 61 12.39 -1.20 5.69
C ILE A 61 13.81 -0.94 5.18
N ARG A 62 14.15 0.30 4.81
CA ARG A 62 15.48 0.63 4.30
C ARG A 62 16.53 0.48 5.40
N LYS A 63 16.25 0.95 6.61
CA LYS A 63 17.17 0.78 7.76
C LYS A 63 17.38 -0.68 8.14
N ILE A 64 16.31 -1.47 8.13
CA ILE A 64 16.39 -2.92 8.37
C ILE A 64 17.27 -3.59 7.31
N LEU A 65 17.03 -3.29 6.04
CA LEU A 65 17.79 -3.87 4.93
C LEU A 65 19.27 -3.48 4.97
N LEU A 66 19.60 -2.25 5.37
CA LEU A 66 20.99 -1.82 5.55
C LEU A 66 21.72 -2.65 6.62
N LYS A 67 21.07 -2.98 7.75
CA LYS A 67 21.67 -3.86 8.77
C LYS A 67 21.87 -5.29 8.24
N PHE A 68 20.91 -5.80 7.48
CA PHE A 68 21.05 -7.12 6.84
C PHE A 68 22.11 -7.13 5.74
N GLN A 69 22.30 -6.01 5.04
CA GLN A 69 23.36 -5.86 4.05
C GLN A 69 24.72 -5.86 4.73
N GLU A 70 24.89 -5.08 5.79
CA GLU A 70 26.12 -5.07 6.60
C GLU A 70 26.43 -6.47 7.15
N TRP A 71 25.42 -7.20 7.64
CA TRP A 71 25.60 -8.57 8.10
C TRP A 71 26.03 -9.51 6.96
N LYS A 72 25.36 -9.43 5.82
CA LYS A 72 25.68 -10.21 4.61
C LYS A 72 27.10 -9.95 4.10
N GLU A 73 27.61 -8.72 4.23
CA GLU A 73 28.96 -8.33 3.82
C GLU A 73 30.03 -8.73 4.84
N LYS A 74 29.80 -8.48 6.13
CA LYS A 74 30.79 -8.74 7.19
C LYS A 74 30.87 -10.19 7.64
N PHE A 75 29.74 -10.91 7.63
CA PHE A 75 29.64 -12.28 8.14
C PHE A 75 28.77 -13.17 7.24
N PRO A 76 29.18 -13.39 5.97
CA PRO A 76 28.37 -14.09 4.97
C PRO A 76 27.96 -15.51 5.38
N ASP A 77 28.84 -16.25 6.06
CA ASP A 77 28.56 -17.62 6.51
C ASP A 77 27.41 -17.64 7.52
N SER A 78 27.50 -16.81 8.57
CA SER A 78 26.43 -16.72 9.58
C SER A 78 25.11 -16.19 9.01
N TYR A 79 25.16 -15.29 8.02
CA TYR A 79 23.98 -14.82 7.32
C TYR A 79 23.31 -15.95 6.52
N CYS A 80 24.11 -16.80 5.89
CA CYS A 80 23.65 -17.97 5.15
C CYS A 80 23.08 -19.04 6.09
N ASP A 81 23.80 -19.38 7.15
CA ASP A 81 23.43 -20.39 8.14
C ASP A 81 22.14 -20.04 8.91
N ALA A 82 21.88 -18.74 9.10
CA ALA A 82 20.63 -18.25 9.67
C ALA A 82 19.47 -18.15 8.65
N TYR A 83 19.69 -18.58 7.40
CA TYR A 83 18.70 -18.57 6.31
C TYR A 83 18.07 -17.19 6.07
N ILE A 84 18.83 -16.11 6.24
CA ILE A 84 18.27 -14.76 6.26
C ILE A 84 17.61 -14.39 4.92
N SER A 85 18.23 -14.71 3.78
CA SER A 85 17.62 -14.49 2.45
C SER A 85 16.22 -15.11 2.33
N PHE A 86 16.01 -16.27 2.96
CA PHE A 86 14.73 -16.97 2.95
C PHE A 86 13.71 -16.36 3.93
N CYS A 87 14.20 -15.82 5.05
CA CYS A 87 13.36 -15.21 6.09
C CYS A 87 12.95 -13.76 5.78
N LEU A 88 13.74 -13.03 4.97
CA LEU A 88 13.52 -11.61 4.67
C LEU A 88 12.09 -11.29 4.19
N PRO A 89 11.50 -12.01 3.21
CA PRO A 89 10.12 -11.73 2.78
C PRO A 89 9.11 -11.82 3.94
N LYS A 90 9.29 -12.81 4.84
CA LYS A 90 8.41 -12.98 6.01
C LYS A 90 8.59 -11.85 7.03
N LEU A 91 9.83 -11.41 7.23
CA LEU A 91 10.17 -10.33 8.15
C LEU A 91 9.62 -8.97 7.67
N LEU A 92 9.71 -8.69 6.37
CA LEU A 92 9.26 -7.42 5.80
C LEU A 92 7.74 -7.37 5.55
N ASN A 93 7.07 -8.51 5.40
CA ASN A 93 5.64 -8.61 5.14
C ASN A 93 4.74 -7.71 6.02
N PRO A 94 4.86 -7.66 7.37
CA PRO A 94 4.04 -6.75 8.18
C PRO A 94 4.27 -5.27 7.84
N LEU A 95 5.52 -4.88 7.55
CA LEU A 95 5.87 -3.49 7.21
C LEU A 95 5.31 -3.10 5.85
N ILE A 96 5.44 -3.99 4.86
CA ILE A 96 4.89 -3.78 3.50
C ILE A 96 3.36 -3.70 3.55
N ARG A 97 2.70 -4.54 4.36
CA ARG A 97 1.24 -4.49 4.51
C ARG A 97 0.75 -3.14 5.02
N VAL A 98 1.46 -2.53 5.98
CA VAL A 98 1.12 -1.18 6.47
C VAL A 98 1.26 -0.15 5.35
N GLN A 99 2.30 -0.23 4.52
CA GLN A 99 2.48 0.65 3.36
C GLN A 99 1.36 0.48 2.30
N LEU A 100 0.75 -0.70 2.22
CA LEU A 100 -0.30 -1.04 1.27
C LEU A 100 -1.73 -0.79 1.79
N ILE A 101 -1.93 -0.34 3.03
CA ILE A 101 -3.28 -0.15 3.62
C ILE A 101 -4.18 0.74 2.75
N ASN A 102 -3.62 1.79 2.15
CA ASN A 102 -4.35 2.70 1.27
C ASN A 102 -4.17 2.41 -0.23
N TRP A 103 -3.46 1.35 -0.60
CA TRP A 103 -3.17 1.09 -2.00
C TRP A 103 -4.38 0.47 -2.69
N ASN A 104 -4.85 1.12 -3.74
CA ASN A 104 -5.97 0.67 -4.55
C ASN A 104 -5.64 0.80 -6.04
N PRO A 105 -5.44 -0.30 -6.77
CA PRO A 105 -5.10 -0.26 -8.20
C PRO A 105 -6.25 0.21 -9.10
N LEU A 106 -7.47 0.33 -8.55
CA LEU A 106 -8.63 0.83 -9.28
C LEU A 106 -8.84 2.33 -9.14
N GLU A 107 -8.13 3.00 -8.23
CA GLU A 107 -8.19 4.46 -8.07
C GLU A 107 -7.43 5.16 -9.21
N GLN A 108 -7.98 6.27 -9.72
CA GLN A 108 -7.29 7.07 -10.73
C GLN A 108 -5.99 7.65 -10.15
N GLY A 109 -4.90 7.51 -10.90
CA GLY A 109 -3.59 7.99 -10.45
C GLY A 109 -3.01 7.17 -9.29
N PHE A 110 -3.37 5.89 -9.16
CA PHE A 110 -2.75 5.00 -8.20
C PHE A 110 -1.22 4.95 -8.40
N ARG A 111 -0.50 4.77 -7.30
CA ARG A 111 0.96 4.61 -7.30
C ARG A 111 1.32 3.18 -7.69
N GLU A 112 2.21 3.01 -8.67
CA GLU A 112 2.75 1.69 -9.02
C GLU A 112 3.59 1.11 -7.86
N LEU A 113 3.66 -0.22 -7.75
CA LEU A 113 4.37 -0.86 -6.63
C LEU A 113 5.87 -0.55 -6.70
N GLU A 114 6.42 -0.50 -7.90
CA GLU A 114 7.80 -0.20 -8.26
C GLU A 114 8.22 1.23 -7.87
N GLU A 115 7.26 2.14 -7.76
CA GLU A 115 7.48 3.50 -7.29
C GLU A 115 7.47 3.62 -5.77
N MET A 116 7.04 2.59 -5.05
CA MET A 116 6.97 2.62 -3.60
C MET A 116 8.37 2.53 -2.96
N PRO A 117 8.63 3.29 -1.87
CA PRO A 117 9.94 3.27 -1.21
C PRO A 117 10.40 1.88 -0.76
N TRP A 118 9.46 1.03 -0.31
CA TRP A 118 9.76 -0.32 0.14
C TRP A 118 10.23 -1.23 -1.00
N PHE A 119 9.63 -1.09 -2.19
CA PHE A 119 10.00 -1.89 -3.35
C PHE A 119 11.40 -1.54 -3.81
N ARG A 120 11.67 -0.23 -3.97
CA ARG A 120 13.00 0.27 -4.35
C ARG A 120 14.08 -0.16 -3.37
N ALA A 121 13.79 -0.12 -2.07
CA ALA A 121 14.75 -0.58 -1.05
C ALA A 121 15.07 -2.09 -1.18
N ILE A 122 14.07 -2.92 -1.49
CA ILE A 122 14.27 -4.36 -1.71
C ILE A 122 15.03 -4.62 -3.02
N ASP A 123 14.72 -3.89 -4.08
CA ASP A 123 15.41 -3.99 -5.36
C ASP A 123 16.90 -3.61 -5.22
N GLU A 124 17.18 -2.47 -4.59
CA GLU A 124 18.54 -2.03 -4.22
C GLU A 124 19.28 -3.12 -3.42
N PHE A 125 18.66 -3.66 -2.36
CA PHE A 125 19.24 -4.71 -1.52
C PHE A 125 19.54 -6.01 -2.30
N SER A 126 18.67 -6.36 -3.24
CA SER A 126 18.81 -7.56 -4.07
C SER A 126 19.95 -7.43 -5.06
N ASN A 127 20.11 -6.24 -5.65
CA ASN A 127 21.12 -5.95 -6.67
C ASN A 127 22.52 -5.63 -6.10
N ALA A 128 22.64 -5.38 -4.80
CA ALA A 128 23.91 -5.02 -4.14
C ALA A 128 25.07 -6.03 -4.30
N ARG A 129 24.86 -7.25 -4.83
CA ARG A 129 25.93 -8.23 -5.12
C ARG A 129 26.53 -8.14 -6.53
N ASN A 130 25.93 -7.39 -7.46
CA ASN A 130 26.30 -7.45 -8.88
C ASN A 130 27.46 -6.51 -9.27
N GLU A 131 27.96 -5.68 -8.36
CA GLU A 131 29.02 -4.70 -8.67
C GLU A 131 30.44 -5.18 -8.33
N SER A 132 30.59 -6.27 -7.57
CA SER A 132 31.90 -6.77 -7.12
C SER A 132 32.59 -7.73 -8.11
N THR A 133 32.07 -7.93 -9.33
CA THR A 133 32.68 -8.76 -10.39
C THR A 133 32.97 -7.98 -11.68
N SER A 134 33.33 -6.70 -11.59
CA SER A 134 33.95 -5.98 -12.71
C SER A 134 35.06 -5.04 -12.24
N LYS A 135 36.22 -5.64 -12.01
CA LYS A 135 37.62 -5.20 -12.28
C LYS A 135 38.56 -5.49 -11.11
#